data_AF-A0AAT9G2U3-F1
#
_entry.id   AF-A0AAT9G2U3-F1
#
_cell.length_a   1.000
_cell.length_b   1.000
_cell.length_c   1.000
_cell.angle_alpha   90.00
_cell.angle_beta   90.00
_cell.angle_gamma   90.00
#
_symmetry.space_group_name_H-M   'P 1'
#
loop_
_entity.id
_entity.type
_entity.pdbx_description
1 polymer ?
#
loop_
_entity_poly.entity_id
_entity_poly.type
_entity_poly.pdbx_seq_one_letter_code
_entity_poly.pdbx_strand_id
1 'polypeptide(L)'
;MKRNYTRVIDEMRTTHGLNLVAIGQRIGIDPRTVGKWAQGKHKPNKESRKRLNQLYREVKKDMTTQQKDLCDFFGNFYPKGEQHNKKEVLEVVTTQRFGSKYFDVYGDIQNPLFVAVEIAEMIEIQNTTDLLKRVDDDEKLTYVISRAGQKREMNMLTEFGVYEVLSQSRKPLAKEFKKVVKHILKEIRLNGYYMAGELVEEPQATIKAPDTLAEAERYYIDTLAKAIAEAQNMDEKSRLTSKLTRFMQEVEPQWN
;
A
#
# COMPACT_ATOMS: atom_id res chain seq x y z
N MET A 1 -17.53 -29.86 -33.95
CA MET A 1 -16.10 -29.93 -33.55
C MET A 1 -15.92 -30.94 -32.41
N LYS A 2 -15.03 -31.94 -32.54
CA LYS A 2 -14.70 -32.87 -31.44
C LYS A 2 -13.77 -32.13 -30.45
N ARG A 3 -14.21 -31.91 -29.21
CA ARG A 3 -13.39 -31.28 -28.15
C ARG A 3 -12.18 -32.16 -27.81
N ASN A 4 -11.02 -31.53 -27.62
CA ASN A 4 -9.82 -32.19 -27.15
C ASN A 4 -9.83 -32.24 -25.61
N TYR A 5 -10.20 -33.39 -25.05
CA TYR A 5 -10.35 -33.57 -23.60
C TYR A 5 -9.03 -33.56 -22.83
N THR A 6 -7.91 -33.81 -23.50
CA THR A 6 -6.57 -33.63 -22.93
C THR A 6 -6.35 -32.16 -22.58
N ARG A 7 -6.62 -31.27 -23.55
CA ARG A 7 -6.52 -29.82 -23.35
C ARG A 7 -7.51 -29.28 -22.31
N VAL A 8 -8.74 -29.81 -22.28
CA VAL A 8 -9.74 -29.43 -21.27
C VAL A 8 -9.27 -29.77 -19.85
N ILE A 9 -8.67 -30.95 -19.66
CA ILE A 9 -8.14 -31.35 -18.35
C ILE A 9 -6.93 -30.49 -17.99
N ASP A 10 -6.02 -30.23 -18.93
CA ASP A 10 -4.85 -29.40 -18.67
C ASP A 10 -5.22 -27.95 -18.34
N GLU A 11 -6.20 -27.36 -19.04
CA GLU A 11 -6.71 -26.01 -18.75
C GLU A 11 -7.32 -25.93 -17.34
N MET A 12 -8.06 -26.96 -16.91
CA MET A 12 -8.54 -27.03 -15.52
C MET A 12 -7.42 -27.13 -14.49
N ARG A 13 -6.29 -27.76 -14.84
CA ARG A 13 -5.14 -27.91 -13.94
C ARG A 13 -4.29 -26.65 -13.86
N THR A 14 -3.99 -26.04 -15.01
CA THR A 14 -3.07 -24.91 -15.11
C THR A 14 -3.76 -23.58 -14.85
N THR A 15 -4.96 -23.38 -15.38
CA THR A 15 -5.69 -22.11 -15.26
C THR A 15 -6.57 -22.07 -14.03
N HIS A 16 -7.12 -23.21 -13.61
CA HIS A 16 -8.08 -23.27 -12.50
C HIS A 16 -7.57 -23.99 -11.25
N GLY A 17 -6.28 -24.36 -11.23
CA GLY A 17 -5.61 -24.95 -10.07
C GLY A 17 -6.17 -26.31 -9.60
N LEU A 18 -7.05 -26.95 -10.37
CA LEU A 18 -7.64 -28.22 -9.99
C LEU A 18 -6.65 -29.36 -10.21
N ASN A 19 -6.29 -30.08 -9.14
CA ASN A 19 -5.48 -31.28 -9.29
C ASN A 19 -6.29 -32.45 -9.91
N LEU A 20 -5.61 -33.46 -10.44
CA LEU A 20 -6.25 -34.62 -11.09
C LEU A 20 -7.19 -35.38 -10.14
N VAL A 21 -6.88 -35.35 -8.84
CA VAL A 21 -7.67 -36.01 -7.78
C VAL A 21 -9.03 -35.31 -7.63
N ALA A 22 -9.03 -33.99 -7.55
CA ALA A 22 -10.22 -33.16 -7.43
C ALA A 22 -11.10 -33.27 -8.68
N ILE A 23 -10.49 -33.30 -9.87
CA ILE A 23 -11.23 -33.54 -11.12
C ILE A 23 -11.90 -34.91 -11.08
N GLY A 24 -11.16 -35.96 -10.71
CA GLY A 24 -11.68 -37.32 -10.59
C GLY A 24 -12.83 -37.45 -9.59
N GLN A 25 -12.66 -36.90 -8.39
CA GLN A 25 -13.69 -36.90 -7.34
C GLN A 25 -14.97 -36.19 -7.80
N ARG A 26 -14.86 -35.02 -8.44
CA ARG A 26 -16.02 -34.23 -8.89
C ARG A 26 -16.80 -34.88 -10.03
N ILE A 27 -16.13 -35.62 -10.91
CA ILE A 27 -16.80 -36.34 -12.01
C ILE A 27 -17.16 -37.80 -11.65
N GLY A 28 -16.78 -38.26 -10.46
CA GLY A 28 -16.98 -39.63 -9.97
C GLY A 28 -16.18 -40.68 -10.75
N ILE A 29 -14.94 -40.35 -11.13
CA ILE A 29 -14.03 -41.23 -11.89
C ILE A 29 -12.69 -41.31 -11.17
N ASP A 30 -12.07 -42.49 -11.19
CA ASP A 30 -10.76 -42.70 -10.59
C ASP A 30 -9.71 -41.71 -11.15
N PRO A 31 -8.97 -40.97 -10.29
CA PRO A 31 -8.00 -39.97 -10.72
C PRO A 31 -6.90 -40.49 -11.66
N ARG A 32 -6.52 -41.77 -11.57
CA ARG A 32 -5.53 -42.38 -12.47
C ARG A 32 -6.10 -42.51 -13.88
N THR A 33 -7.40 -42.78 -13.99
CA THR A 33 -8.11 -42.80 -15.28
C THR A 33 -8.18 -41.39 -15.88
N VAL A 34 -8.42 -40.37 -15.08
CA VAL A 34 -8.36 -38.96 -15.52
C VAL A 34 -6.93 -38.58 -15.97
N GLY A 35 -5.91 -39.03 -15.23
CA GLY A 35 -4.51 -38.84 -15.62
C GLY A 35 -4.17 -39.47 -16.97
N LYS A 36 -4.70 -40.67 -17.26
CA LYS A 36 -4.55 -41.31 -18.57
C LYS A 36 -5.21 -40.51 -19.71
N TRP A 37 -6.29 -39.77 -19.44
CA TRP A 37 -6.92 -38.87 -20.41
C TRP A 37 -6.13 -37.58 -20.62
N ALA A 38 -5.56 -37.02 -19.54
CA ALA A 38 -4.66 -35.87 -19.59
C ALA A 38 -3.35 -36.17 -20.35
N GLN A 39 -2.90 -37.43 -20.36
CA GLN A 39 -1.75 -37.88 -21.15
C GLN A 39 -2.11 -38.28 -22.59
N GLY A 40 -3.39 -38.19 -22.98
CA GLY A 40 -3.86 -38.58 -24.31
C GLY A 40 -3.86 -40.10 -24.59
N LYS A 41 -3.48 -40.94 -23.62
CA LYS A 41 -3.39 -42.40 -23.75
C LYS A 41 -4.77 -43.06 -23.92
N HIS A 42 -5.80 -42.49 -23.28
CA HIS A 42 -7.18 -42.98 -23.37
C HIS A 42 -8.16 -41.83 -23.62
N LYS A 43 -9.31 -42.15 -24.21
CA LYS A 43 -10.39 -41.18 -24.46
C LYS A 43 -11.54 -41.41 -23.48
N PRO A 44 -12.11 -40.34 -22.89
CA PRO A 44 -13.27 -40.48 -22.02
C PRO A 44 -14.48 -41.03 -22.78
N ASN A 45 -15.32 -41.82 -22.11
CA ASN A 45 -16.59 -42.34 -22.65
C ASN A 45 -17.67 -41.23 -22.72
N LYS A 46 -18.83 -41.51 -23.33
CA LYS A 46 -19.89 -40.51 -23.54
C LYS A 46 -20.36 -39.84 -22.25
N GLU A 47 -20.52 -40.61 -21.18
CA GLU A 47 -20.97 -40.13 -19.87
C GLU A 47 -19.89 -39.29 -19.18
N SER A 48 -18.65 -39.78 -19.17
CA SER A 48 -17.49 -39.04 -18.62
C SER A 48 -17.28 -37.70 -19.33
N ARG A 49 -17.49 -37.65 -20.66
CA ARG A 49 -17.41 -36.39 -21.43
C ARG A 49 -18.46 -35.39 -20.98
N LYS A 50 -19.69 -35.84 -20.71
CA LYS A 50 -20.78 -34.98 -20.26
C LYS A 50 -20.41 -34.35 -18.91
N ARG A 51 -19.96 -35.17 -17.96
CA ARG A 51 -19.52 -34.72 -16.63
C ARG A 51 -18.33 -33.78 -16.67
N LEU A 52 -17.32 -34.09 -17.50
CA LEU A 52 -16.15 -33.22 -17.65
C LEU A 52 -16.50 -31.86 -18.28
N ASN A 53 -17.40 -31.85 -19.27
CA ASN A 53 -17.87 -30.60 -19.87
C ASN A 53 -18.73 -29.77 -18.91
N GLN A 54 -19.49 -30.43 -18.04
CA GLN A 54 -20.27 -29.79 -16.99
C GLN A 54 -19.34 -29.14 -15.96
N LEU A 55 -18.39 -29.91 -15.42
CA LEU A 55 -17.39 -29.40 -14.48
C LEU A 55 -16.58 -28.24 -15.07
N TYR A 56 -16.14 -28.36 -16.33
CA TYR A 56 -15.40 -27.29 -17.00
C TYR A 56 -16.23 -26.00 -17.12
N ARG A 57 -17.55 -26.09 -17.33
CA ARG A 57 -18.44 -24.91 -17.37
C ARG A 57 -18.63 -24.29 -16.00
N GLU A 58 -18.79 -25.10 -14.96
CA GLU A 58 -18.93 -24.65 -13.57
C GLU A 58 -17.69 -23.90 -13.13
N VAL A 59 -16.51 -24.51 -13.29
CA VAL A 59 -15.23 -23.91 -12.91
C VAL A 59 -14.95 -22.62 -13.68
N LYS A 60 -15.28 -22.60 -14.98
CA LYS A 60 -15.15 -21.38 -15.79
C LYS A 60 -16.10 -20.28 -15.30
N LYS A 61 -17.33 -20.62 -14.91
CA LYS A 61 -18.31 -19.68 -14.38
C LYS A 61 -17.87 -19.12 -13.04
N ASP A 62 -17.38 -19.97 -12.13
CA ASP A 62 -16.88 -19.58 -10.82
C ASP A 62 -15.66 -18.65 -10.92
N MET A 63 -14.74 -18.90 -11.87
CA MET A 63 -13.63 -17.97 -12.12
C MET A 63 -14.10 -16.66 -12.77
N THR A 64 -15.11 -16.69 -13.63
CA THR A 64 -15.69 -15.46 -14.20
C THR A 64 -16.36 -14.62 -13.10
N THR A 65 -16.99 -15.28 -12.11
CA THR A 65 -17.57 -14.62 -10.95
C THR A 65 -16.48 -14.11 -9.99
N GLN A 66 -15.46 -14.90 -9.65
CA GLN A 66 -14.35 -14.43 -8.79
C GLN A 66 -13.52 -13.33 -9.44
N GLN A 67 -13.29 -13.41 -10.76
CA GLN A 67 -12.58 -12.37 -11.51
C GLN A 67 -13.44 -11.11 -11.63
N LYS A 68 -14.77 -11.25 -11.72
CA LYS A 68 -15.70 -10.12 -11.65
C LYS A 68 -15.75 -9.53 -10.24
N ASP A 69 -15.79 -10.34 -9.19
CA ASP A 69 -15.79 -9.89 -7.79
C ASP A 69 -14.46 -9.21 -7.44
N LEU A 70 -13.33 -9.70 -7.96
CA LEU A 70 -12.03 -9.03 -7.87
C LEU A 70 -12.01 -7.75 -8.72
N CYS A 71 -12.55 -7.77 -9.94
CA CYS A 71 -12.68 -6.56 -10.76
C CYS A 71 -13.65 -5.53 -10.17
N ASP A 72 -14.66 -5.93 -9.42
CA ASP A 72 -15.61 -5.05 -8.74
C ASP A 72 -14.99 -4.55 -7.41
N PHE A 73 -14.22 -5.38 -6.70
CA PHE A 73 -13.45 -4.99 -5.52
C PHE A 73 -12.33 -4.00 -5.84
N PHE A 74 -11.50 -4.28 -6.86
CA PHE A 74 -10.44 -3.38 -7.32
C PHE A 74 -10.98 -2.25 -8.21
N GLY A 75 -12.07 -2.48 -8.95
CA GLY A 75 -12.74 -1.46 -9.76
C GLY A 75 -13.53 -0.44 -8.94
N ASN A 76 -13.80 -0.72 -7.66
CA ASN A 76 -14.28 0.27 -6.70
C ASN A 76 -13.13 1.05 -6.02
N PHE A 77 -11.87 0.64 -6.20
CA PHE A 77 -10.70 1.36 -5.71
C PHE A 77 -10.27 2.49 -6.65
N TYR A 78 -10.58 2.34 -7.94
CA TYR A 78 -10.42 3.37 -8.96
C TYR A 78 -11.81 3.81 -9.43
N PRO A 79 -12.34 4.96 -8.98
CA PRO A 79 -13.55 5.48 -9.58
C PRO A 79 -13.28 5.65 -11.08
N LYS A 80 -13.96 4.86 -11.91
CA LYS A 80 -13.98 5.11 -13.36
C LYS A 80 -14.40 6.56 -13.51
N GLY A 81 -13.53 7.38 -14.10
CA GLY A 81 -13.78 8.79 -14.33
C GLY A 81 -15.10 9.01 -15.05
N GLU A 82 -16.18 9.13 -14.27
CA GLU A 82 -17.44 9.62 -14.76
C GLU A 82 -17.19 11.09 -15.05
N GLN A 83 -17.20 11.42 -16.34
CA GLN A 83 -17.22 12.78 -16.83
C GLN A 83 -18.51 13.43 -16.33
N HIS A 84 -18.51 13.89 -15.09
CA HIS A 84 -19.56 14.73 -14.54
C HIS A 84 -19.45 16.07 -15.26
N ASN A 85 -20.27 16.21 -16.29
CA ASN A 85 -20.44 17.40 -17.13
C ASN A 85 -21.13 18.57 -16.38
N LYS A 86 -20.89 18.67 -15.07
CA LYS A 86 -21.35 19.76 -14.22
C LYS A 86 -20.13 20.22 -13.42
N LYS A 87 -19.45 21.24 -13.94
CA LYS A 87 -18.29 21.88 -13.28
C LYS A 87 -18.78 22.60 -12.03
N GLU A 88 -18.95 21.87 -10.95
CA GLU A 88 -19.19 22.43 -9.62
C GLU A 88 -17.98 23.26 -9.19
N VAL A 89 -18.25 24.38 -8.53
CA VAL A 89 -17.20 25.27 -8.04
C VAL A 89 -16.66 24.67 -6.75
N LEU A 90 -15.39 24.28 -6.74
CA LEU A 90 -14.75 23.74 -5.54
C LEU A 90 -14.26 24.86 -4.62
N GLU A 91 -14.43 24.64 -3.32
CA GLU A 91 -13.92 25.47 -2.24
C GLU A 91 -12.73 24.78 -1.54
N VAL A 92 -11.89 25.58 -0.88
CA VAL A 92 -10.75 25.07 -0.12
C VAL A 92 -11.25 24.42 1.16
N VAL A 93 -10.92 23.15 1.37
CA VAL A 93 -11.23 22.40 2.58
C VAL A 93 -10.19 22.67 3.66
N THR A 94 -8.92 22.61 3.29
CA THR A 94 -7.81 22.84 4.20
C THR A 94 -6.58 23.33 3.45
N THR A 95 -5.73 24.11 4.10
CA THR A 95 -4.44 24.53 3.57
C THR A 95 -3.36 23.79 4.33
N GLN A 96 -2.53 23.06 3.58
CA GLN A 96 -1.44 22.28 4.15
C GLN A 96 -0.09 22.94 3.87
N ARG A 97 0.85 22.76 4.81
CA ARG A 97 2.21 23.26 4.69
C ARG A 97 3.17 22.12 4.45
N PHE A 98 3.95 22.21 3.38
CA PHE A 98 5.04 21.30 3.11
C PHE A 98 6.36 22.09 2.99
N GLY A 99 7.24 21.95 3.99
CA GLY A 99 8.43 22.79 4.10
C GLY A 99 8.06 24.27 4.27
N SER A 100 8.52 25.11 3.34
CA SER A 100 8.20 26.55 3.28
C SER A 100 7.01 26.88 2.36
N LYS A 101 6.45 25.89 1.66
CA LYS A 101 5.37 26.09 0.68
C LYS A 101 4.03 25.70 1.29
N TYR A 102 3.00 26.45 0.94
CA TYR A 102 1.61 26.16 1.27
C TYR A 102 0.87 25.73 0.01
N PHE A 103 -0.04 24.78 0.15
CA PHE A 103 -0.92 24.36 -0.93
C PHE A 103 -2.32 24.11 -0.39
N ASP A 104 -3.31 24.39 -1.24
CA ASP A 104 -4.71 24.24 -0.89
C ASP A 104 -5.21 22.84 -1.28
N VAL A 105 -5.97 22.22 -0.37
CA VAL A 105 -6.65 20.94 -0.58
C VAL A 105 -8.13 21.19 -0.79
N TYR A 106 -8.66 20.64 -1.89
CA TYR A 106 -10.04 20.76 -2.32
C TYR A 106 -10.75 19.40 -2.21
N GLY A 107 -12.06 19.36 -2.47
CA GLY A 107 -12.84 18.12 -2.47
C GLY A 107 -13.39 17.79 -1.08
N ASP A 108 -13.09 16.60 -0.57
CA ASP A 108 -13.47 16.18 0.78
C ASP A 108 -12.35 15.38 1.46
N ILE A 109 -12.56 14.97 2.72
CA ILE A 109 -11.55 14.27 3.53
C ILE A 109 -11.21 12.88 2.95
N GLN A 110 -12.18 12.22 2.31
CA GLN A 110 -12.01 10.89 1.73
C GLN A 110 -11.40 10.96 0.33
N ASN A 111 -11.72 12.02 -0.42
CA ASN A 111 -11.30 12.23 -1.81
C ASN A 111 -10.68 13.62 -1.96
N PRO A 112 -9.46 13.83 -1.42
CA PRO A 112 -8.79 15.11 -1.53
C PRO A 112 -8.31 15.36 -2.96
N LEU A 113 -8.42 16.61 -3.39
CA LEU A 113 -8.00 17.09 -4.69
C LEU A 113 -6.94 18.18 -4.55
N PHE A 114 -5.93 18.12 -5.43
CA PHE A 114 -4.75 18.98 -5.39
C PHE A 114 -4.57 19.71 -6.72
N VAL A 115 -4.27 21.01 -6.68
CA VAL A 115 -4.01 21.78 -7.92
C VAL A 115 -2.69 21.30 -8.54
N ALA A 116 -2.74 20.82 -9.77
CA ALA A 116 -1.57 20.21 -10.43
C ALA A 116 -0.39 21.17 -10.55
N VAL A 117 -0.66 22.46 -10.76
CA VAL A 117 0.38 23.50 -10.84
C VAL A 117 1.10 23.68 -9.49
N GLU A 118 0.36 23.67 -8.39
CA GLU A 118 0.95 23.81 -7.04
C GLU A 118 1.81 22.61 -6.69
N ILE A 119 1.36 21.40 -7.04
CA ILE A 119 2.15 20.18 -6.88
C ILE A 119 3.42 20.25 -7.73
N ALA A 120 3.33 20.68 -9.00
CA ALA A 120 4.48 20.85 -9.87
C ALA A 120 5.50 21.85 -9.29
N GLU A 121 5.02 22.99 -8.80
CA GLU A 121 5.84 24.01 -8.14
C GLU A 121 6.49 23.48 -6.86
N MET A 122 5.76 22.70 -6.06
CA MET A 122 6.25 22.10 -4.82
C MET A 122 7.50 21.25 -5.09
N ILE A 123 7.45 20.39 -6.11
CA ILE A 123 8.56 19.51 -6.50
C ILE A 123 9.50 20.13 -7.54
N GLU A 124 9.35 21.41 -7.85
CA GLU A 124 10.19 22.18 -8.78
C GLU A 124 10.21 21.62 -10.22
N ILE A 125 9.06 21.15 -10.69
CA ILE A 125 8.84 20.81 -12.09
C ILE A 125 8.30 22.05 -12.81
N GLN A 126 9.01 22.52 -13.83
CA GLN A 126 8.65 23.74 -14.56
C GLN A 126 7.44 23.56 -15.48
N ASN A 127 7.24 22.37 -16.04
CA ASN A 127 6.20 22.12 -17.03
C ASN A 127 5.13 21.18 -16.48
N THR A 128 4.03 21.77 -16.00
CA THR A 128 2.87 21.04 -15.49
C THR A 128 2.19 20.19 -16.55
N THR A 129 2.18 20.63 -17.82
CA THR A 129 1.59 19.85 -18.92
C THR A 129 2.35 18.54 -19.14
N ASP A 130 3.67 18.57 -19.07
CA ASP A 130 4.50 17.37 -19.19
C ASP A 130 4.39 16.44 -17.97
N LEU A 131 4.10 16.99 -16.80
CA LEU A 131 3.73 16.22 -15.61
C LEU A 131 2.39 15.51 -15.82
N LEU A 132 1.36 16.23 -16.27
CA LEU A 132 0.01 15.68 -16.49
C LEU A 132 -0.05 14.58 -17.57
N LYS A 133 0.88 14.59 -18.53
CA LYS A 133 1.01 13.51 -19.53
C LYS A 133 1.50 12.18 -18.94
N ARG A 134 2.13 12.23 -17.78
CA ARG A 134 2.70 11.06 -17.10
C ARG A 134 1.75 10.46 -16.06
N VAL A 135 0.65 11.14 -15.79
CA VAL A 135 -0.39 10.70 -14.86
C VAL A 135 -1.51 10.06 -15.67
N ASP A 136 -2.06 8.98 -15.14
CA ASP A 136 -3.16 8.25 -15.77
C ASP A 136 -4.42 9.13 -15.89
N ASP A 137 -5.28 8.79 -16.86
CA ASP A 137 -6.41 9.64 -17.24
C ASP A 137 -7.50 9.74 -16.16
N ASP A 138 -7.63 8.72 -15.31
CA ASP A 138 -8.56 8.65 -14.18
C ASP A 138 -8.06 9.38 -12.93
N GLU A 139 -6.75 9.64 -12.85
CA GLU A 139 -6.13 10.32 -11.72
C GLU A 139 -6.00 11.84 -11.89
N LYS A 140 -6.31 12.35 -13.09
CA LYS A 140 -6.34 13.78 -13.41
C LYS A 140 -7.75 14.25 -13.73
N LEU A 141 -8.11 15.41 -13.17
CA LEU A 141 -9.44 15.98 -13.27
C LEU A 141 -9.35 17.46 -13.65
N THR A 142 -10.45 18.02 -14.14
CA THR A 142 -10.53 19.45 -14.45
C THR A 142 -11.73 20.05 -13.75
N TYR A 143 -11.47 20.98 -12.82
CA TYR A 143 -12.51 21.63 -12.03
C TYR A 143 -12.42 23.15 -12.12
N VAL A 144 -13.52 23.82 -11.80
CA VAL A 144 -13.55 25.27 -11.65
C VAL A 144 -13.34 25.58 -10.17
N ILE A 145 -12.30 26.33 -9.85
CA ILE A 145 -12.05 26.83 -8.49
C ILE A 145 -12.37 28.32 -8.42
N SER A 146 -12.84 28.78 -7.26
CA SER A 146 -12.96 30.21 -6.97
C SER A 146 -11.73 30.66 -6.19
N ARG A 147 -10.87 31.48 -6.81
CA ARG A 147 -9.68 32.06 -6.15
C ARG A 147 -9.71 33.57 -6.30
N ALA A 148 -9.64 34.28 -5.17
CA ALA A 148 -9.72 35.75 -5.10
C ALA A 148 -10.95 36.33 -5.84
N GLY A 149 -12.11 35.67 -5.72
CA GLY A 149 -13.36 36.09 -6.36
C GLY A 149 -13.45 35.82 -7.86
N GLN A 150 -12.43 35.22 -8.48
CA GLN A 150 -12.46 34.80 -9.88
C GLN A 150 -12.60 33.28 -10.00
N LYS A 151 -13.53 32.86 -10.85
CA LYS A 151 -13.68 31.46 -11.24
C LYS A 151 -12.67 31.13 -12.33
N ARG A 152 -11.84 30.10 -12.11
CA ARG A 152 -10.83 29.62 -13.06
C ARG A 152 -10.91 28.12 -13.20
N GLU A 153 -10.78 27.65 -14.43
CA GLU A 153 -10.65 26.23 -14.73
C GLU A 153 -9.19 25.81 -14.48
N MET A 154 -9.01 24.79 -13.65
CA MET A 154 -7.70 24.29 -13.22
C MET A 154 -7.65 22.77 -13.36
N ASN A 155 -6.46 22.27 -13.73
CA ASN A 155 -6.17 20.84 -13.67
C ASN A 155 -5.86 20.44 -12.23
N MET A 156 -6.55 19.40 -11.78
CA MET A 156 -6.46 18.84 -10.44
C MET A 156 -5.93 17.41 -10.53
N LEU A 157 -5.27 16.98 -9.46
CA LEU A 157 -4.82 15.61 -9.25
C LEU A 157 -5.58 15.03 -8.06
N THR A 158 -5.91 13.75 -8.17
CA THR A 158 -6.34 12.95 -7.01
C THR A 158 -5.14 12.62 -6.11
N GLU A 159 -5.38 12.07 -4.92
CA GLU A 159 -4.33 11.55 -4.06
C GLU A 159 -3.42 10.54 -4.79
N PHE A 160 -4.01 9.60 -5.52
CA PHE A 160 -3.25 8.63 -6.32
C PHE A 160 -2.43 9.31 -7.42
N GLY A 161 -3.00 10.31 -8.10
CA GLY A 161 -2.26 11.11 -9.08
C GLY A 161 -1.05 11.83 -8.49
N VAL A 162 -1.14 12.33 -7.26
CA VAL A 162 0.01 12.91 -6.55
C VAL A 162 1.07 11.85 -6.24
N TYR A 163 0.66 10.66 -5.80
CA TYR A 163 1.60 9.55 -5.57
C TYR A 163 2.31 9.11 -6.83
N GLU A 164 1.62 9.08 -7.96
CA GLU A 164 2.21 8.72 -9.25
C GLU A 164 3.28 9.74 -9.68
N VAL A 165 2.95 11.03 -9.59
CA VAL A 165 3.89 12.13 -9.83
C VAL A 165 5.14 12.02 -8.96
N LEU A 166 4.98 11.79 -7.66
CA LEU A 166 6.09 11.67 -6.71
C LEU A 166 6.91 10.40 -6.96
N SER A 167 6.25 9.30 -7.31
CA SER A 167 6.91 8.02 -7.58
C SER A 167 7.81 8.10 -8.81
N GLN A 168 7.36 8.78 -9.87
CA GLN A 168 8.13 8.97 -11.10
C GLN A 168 9.21 10.06 -11.00
N SER A 169 9.06 11.04 -10.10
CA SER A 169 9.95 12.19 -10.03
C SER A 169 11.36 11.85 -9.51
N ARG A 170 12.38 12.53 -10.06
CA ARG A 170 13.80 12.40 -9.67
C ARG A 170 14.27 13.50 -8.72
N LYS A 171 13.36 14.41 -8.35
CA LYS A 171 13.63 15.57 -7.49
C LYS A 171 13.92 15.14 -6.05
N PRO A 172 14.69 15.93 -5.27
CA PRO A 172 15.08 15.56 -3.91
C PRO A 172 13.87 15.26 -3.03
N LEU A 173 12.84 16.11 -3.09
CA LEU A 173 11.59 15.93 -2.34
C LEU A 173 10.89 14.60 -2.62
N ALA A 174 10.76 14.26 -3.90
CA ALA A 174 10.18 13.00 -4.34
C ALA A 174 11.02 11.79 -3.91
N LYS A 175 12.35 11.93 -3.81
CA LYS A 175 13.22 10.87 -3.31
C LYS A 175 13.03 10.65 -1.80
N GLU A 176 12.85 11.70 -1.02
CA GLU A 176 12.56 11.62 0.42
C GLU A 176 11.23 10.94 0.67
N PHE A 177 10.17 11.37 -0.02
CA PHE A 177 8.87 10.71 0.02
C PHE A 177 8.98 9.20 -0.29
N LYS A 178 9.66 8.84 -1.39
CA LYS A 178 9.88 7.43 -1.74
C LYS A 178 10.66 6.65 -0.68
N LYS A 179 11.59 7.27 0.05
CA LYS A 179 12.29 6.59 1.15
C LYS A 179 11.33 6.28 2.29
N VAL A 180 10.48 7.24 2.67
CA VAL A 180 9.45 7.06 3.69
C VAL A 180 8.47 5.95 3.30
N VAL A 181 7.94 5.99 2.07
CA VAL A 181 7.05 4.92 1.57
C VAL A 181 7.72 3.55 1.61
N LYS A 182 8.99 3.45 1.18
CA LYS A 182 9.75 2.18 1.25
C LYS A 182 9.93 1.70 2.68
N HIS A 183 10.11 2.60 3.64
CA HIS A 183 10.21 2.26 5.05
C HIS A 183 8.89 1.69 5.56
N ILE A 184 7.78 2.39 5.33
CA ILE A 184 6.42 1.95 5.68
C ILE A 184 6.14 0.55 5.10
N LEU A 185 6.41 0.36 3.80
CA LEU A 185 6.21 -0.94 3.15
C LEU A 185 7.09 -2.05 3.75
N LYS A 186 8.32 -1.73 4.17
CA LYS A 186 9.21 -2.68 4.85
C LYS A 186 8.67 -3.05 6.23
N GLU A 187 8.15 -2.08 6.98
CA GLU A 187 7.55 -2.31 8.29
C GLU A 187 6.28 -3.16 8.19
N ILE A 188 5.40 -2.85 7.24
CA ILE A 188 4.21 -3.66 6.95
C ILE A 188 4.64 -5.10 6.61
N ARG A 189 5.69 -5.29 5.81
CA ARG A 189 6.19 -6.65 5.48
C ARG A 189 6.74 -7.40 6.70
N LEU A 190 7.35 -6.70 7.65
CA LEU A 190 7.96 -7.31 8.84
C LEU A 190 6.95 -7.57 9.96
N ASN A 191 6.08 -6.60 10.22
CA ASN A 191 5.19 -6.58 11.39
C ASN A 191 3.75 -6.92 11.03
N GLY A 192 3.40 -6.91 9.74
CA GLY A 192 2.03 -7.10 9.24
C GLY A 192 1.17 -5.83 9.28
N TYR A 193 1.67 -4.73 9.86
CA TYR A 193 0.97 -3.45 9.99
C TYR A 193 1.96 -2.28 10.14
N TYR A 194 1.47 -1.06 9.94
CA TYR A 194 2.17 0.20 10.22
C TYR A 194 1.39 0.97 11.30
N MET A 195 2.04 1.38 12.39
CA MET A 195 1.44 2.29 13.38
C MET A 195 1.96 3.70 13.13
N ALA A 196 1.10 4.56 12.58
CA ALA A 196 1.40 5.98 12.42
C ALA A 196 1.50 6.63 13.81
N GLY A 197 2.73 6.85 14.30
CA GLY A 197 2.99 7.44 15.60
C GLY A 197 4.47 7.75 15.87
N GLU A 198 5.38 6.98 15.30
CA GLU A 198 6.82 7.27 15.29
C GLU A 198 7.19 7.84 13.92
N LEU A 199 6.83 9.09 13.64
CA LEU A 199 7.62 9.84 12.66
C LEU A 199 9.04 9.86 13.21
N VAL A 200 9.94 9.22 12.48
CA VAL A 200 11.38 9.22 12.69
C VAL A 200 11.86 10.68 12.75
N GLU A 201 11.83 11.27 13.96
CA GLU A 201 12.92 12.13 14.38
C GLU A 201 14.19 11.31 14.15
N GLU A 202 15.15 11.91 13.44
CA GLU A 202 16.44 11.35 12.98
C GLU A 202 16.80 9.98 13.54
N PRO A 203 17.24 9.00 12.71
CA PRO A 203 17.34 7.59 13.09
C PRO A 203 18.04 7.41 14.44
N GLN A 204 17.26 7.41 15.53
CA GLN A 204 17.74 7.03 16.83
C GLN A 204 18.00 5.55 16.68
N ALA A 205 19.27 5.22 16.86
CA ALA A 205 19.85 3.93 16.56
C ALA A 205 18.87 2.79 16.89
N THR A 206 18.62 1.92 15.91
CA THR A 206 18.06 0.58 16.07
C THR A 206 18.33 0.10 17.49
N ILE A 207 17.29 -0.01 18.33
CA ILE A 207 17.44 -0.54 19.68
C ILE A 207 17.78 -2.02 19.52
N LYS A 208 19.06 -2.30 19.29
CA LYS A 208 19.63 -3.63 19.51
C LYS A 208 19.59 -3.82 21.01
N ALA A 209 19.03 -4.94 21.45
CA ALA A 209 19.22 -5.37 22.82
C ALA A 209 20.74 -5.38 23.09
N PRO A 210 21.22 -4.77 24.17
CA PRO A 210 22.65 -4.72 24.49
C PRO A 210 23.19 -6.14 24.61
N ASP A 211 24.24 -6.45 23.85
CA ASP A 211 24.84 -7.80 23.81
C ASP A 211 25.67 -8.07 25.09
N THR A 212 26.00 -7.03 25.85
CA THR A 212 26.79 -7.11 27.09
C THR A 212 26.15 -6.34 28.25
N LEU A 213 26.46 -6.76 29.48
CA LEU A 213 25.95 -6.12 30.70
C LEU A 213 26.36 -4.64 30.80
N ALA A 214 27.60 -4.31 30.44
CA ALA A 214 28.11 -2.93 30.47
C ALA A 214 27.39 -2.00 29.47
N GLU A 215 27.00 -2.52 28.30
CA GLU A 215 26.19 -1.76 27.33
C GLU A 215 24.75 -1.55 27.84
N ALA A 216 24.19 -2.56 28.53
CA ALA A 216 22.88 -2.45 29.14
C ALA A 216 22.83 -1.41 30.27
N GLU A 217 23.86 -1.39 31.11
CA GLU A 217 24.02 -0.39 32.17
C GLU A 217 24.15 1.02 31.60
N ARG A 218 24.96 1.22 30.56
CA ARG A 218 25.11 2.51 29.87
C ARG A 218 23.81 2.98 29.23
N TYR A 219 23.10 2.08 28.55
CA TYR A 219 21.80 2.37 27.95
C TYR A 219 20.76 2.78 29.00
N TYR A 220 20.72 2.07 30.13
CA TYR A 220 19.80 2.40 31.22
C TYR A 220 20.11 3.76 31.87
N ILE A 221 21.39 4.12 32.01
CA ILE A 221 21.82 5.44 32.51
C ILE A 221 21.39 6.55 31.54
N ASP A 222 21.66 6.38 30.25
CA ASP A 222 21.35 7.38 29.22
C ASP A 222 19.84 7.64 29.11
N THR A 223 19.04 6.58 29.11
CA THR A 223 17.57 6.67 29.08
C THR A 223 17.01 7.36 30.33
N LEU A 224 17.53 7.07 31.52
CA LEU A 224 17.12 7.79 32.74
C LEU A 224 17.56 9.26 32.73
N ALA A 225 18.76 9.57 32.23
CA ALA A 225 19.25 10.94 32.10
C ALA A 225 18.39 11.78 31.14
N LYS A 226 18.00 11.19 30.00
CA LYS A 226 17.08 11.81 29.04
C LYS A 226 15.70 12.05 29.66
N ALA A 227 15.14 11.05 30.35
CA ALA A 227 13.85 11.19 31.04
C ALA A 227 13.88 12.28 32.14
N ILE A 228 14.99 12.45 32.86
CA ILE A 228 15.18 13.54 33.84
C ILE A 228 15.18 14.92 33.15
N ALA A 229 15.76 15.00 31.95
CA ALA A 229 15.82 16.24 31.18
C ALA A 229 14.44 16.64 30.62
N GLU A 230 13.61 15.66 30.27
CA GLU A 230 12.27 15.86 29.68
C GLU A 230 11.15 16.00 30.72
N ALA A 231 11.38 15.60 31.98
CA ALA A 231 10.39 15.71 33.05
C ALA A 231 9.94 17.16 33.31
N GLN A 232 8.64 17.41 33.24
CA GLN A 232 8.06 18.76 33.35
C GLN A 232 7.76 19.21 34.79
N ASN A 233 7.76 18.28 35.74
CA ASN A 233 7.39 18.45 37.14
C ASN A 233 8.54 18.04 38.09
N MET A 234 8.71 18.82 39.16
CA MET A 234 9.85 18.66 40.09
C MET A 234 9.83 17.34 40.87
N ASP A 235 8.66 16.83 41.22
CA ASP A 235 8.52 15.57 41.95
C ASP A 235 8.99 14.37 41.12
N GLU A 236 8.64 14.34 39.83
CA GLU A 236 9.07 13.30 38.91
C GLU A 236 10.58 13.39 38.65
N LYS A 237 11.09 14.61 38.45
CA LYS A 237 12.52 14.85 38.29
C LYS A 237 13.32 14.37 39.50
N SER A 238 12.84 14.65 40.71
CA SER A 238 13.45 14.19 41.96
C SER A 238 13.45 12.66 42.08
N ARG A 239 12.30 12.02 41.75
CA ARG A 239 12.16 10.56 41.77
C ARG A 239 13.12 9.89 40.78
N LEU A 240 13.19 10.40 39.55
CA LEU A 240 14.08 9.87 38.51
C LEU A 240 15.54 10.09 38.86
N THR A 241 15.89 11.25 39.42
CA THR A 241 17.26 11.55 39.88
C THR A 241 17.68 10.58 40.98
N SER A 242 16.82 10.34 41.97
CA SER A 242 17.09 9.38 43.05
C SER A 242 17.25 7.95 42.53
N LYS A 243 16.44 7.56 41.54
CA LYS A 243 16.53 6.26 40.89
C LYS A 243 17.86 6.09 40.14
N LEU A 244 18.31 7.14 39.44
CA LEU A 244 19.61 7.16 38.76
C LEU A 244 20.77 7.12 39.76
N THR A 245 20.73 7.94 40.81
CA THR A 245 21.79 7.96 41.84
C THR A 245 21.93 6.62 42.54
N ARG A 246 20.82 5.96 42.88
CA ARG A 246 20.83 4.63 43.48
C ARG A 246 21.45 3.60 42.53
N PHE A 247 21.07 3.62 41.26
CA PHE A 247 21.64 2.71 40.27
C PHE A 247 23.15 2.90 40.12
N MET A 248 23.63 4.15 40.08
CA MET A 248 25.07 4.45 40.02
C MET A 248 25.85 4.04 41.28
N GLN A 249 25.19 3.90 42.43
CA GLN A 249 25.81 3.39 43.65
C GLN A 249 25.88 1.86 43.71
N GLU A 250 24.96 1.18 43.02
CA GLU A 250 24.89 -0.29 42.94
C GLU A 250 25.83 -0.86 41.86
N VAL A 251 26.16 -0.08 40.82
CA VAL A 251 27.14 -0.44 39.79
C VAL A 251 28.55 -0.09 40.30
N GLU A 252 29.39 -1.10 40.56
CA GLU A 252 30.78 -0.89 40.99
C GLU A 252 31.53 0.02 40.00
N PRO A 253 32.33 1.01 40.46
CA PRO A 253 33.06 1.91 39.59
C PRO A 253 34.23 1.17 38.92
N GLN A 254 33.96 0.51 37.80
CA GLN A 254 34.97 0.01 36.86
C GLN A 254 35.45 1.17 35.97
N TRP A 255 36.00 2.22 36.58
CA TRP A 255 36.71 3.28 35.86
C TRP A 255 38.20 3.19 36.17
N ASN A 256 38.90 2.36 35.39
CA ASN A 256 40.33 2.50 35.09
C ASN A 256 40.51 2.39 33.58
#